data_AF-A0AAN6SFQ4-F1
#
_entry.id   AF-A0AAN6SFQ4-F1
#
_cell.length_a   1.000
_cell.length_b   1.000
_cell.length_c   1.000
_cell.angle_alpha   90.00
_cell.angle_beta   90.00
_cell.angle_gamma   90.00
#
_symmetry.space_group_name_H-M   'P 1'
#
loop_
_entity.id
_entity.type
_entity.pdbx_description
1 polymer ?
#
loop_
_entity_poly.entity_id
_entity_poly.type
_entity_poly.pdbx_seq_one_letter_code
_entity_poly.pdbx_strand_id
1 'polypeptide(L)'
;MFPLPADLESKLSVFTHPADSGNTLHCYFCPKCGVRVFHAGVLPDGSMRPAVAIKAGAIDCGIDWKEMKPRHIYTRSAVMELPEQWDCYETMAPALYGPAPGDDGKGKKKEE
;
A
#
# COMPACT_ATOMS: atom_id res chain seq x y z
N MET A 1 -4.61 13.96 0.16
CA MET A 1 -5.63 13.12 -0.50
C MET A 1 -6.92 13.05 0.31
N PHE A 2 -6.85 13.05 1.64
CA PHE A 2 -8.03 13.09 2.51
C PHE A 2 -8.30 14.53 3.00
N PRO A 3 -9.58 14.92 3.19
CA PRO A 3 -10.79 14.16 2.88
C PRO A 3 -10.95 13.91 1.37
N LEU A 4 -11.68 12.85 1.01
CA LEU A 4 -11.94 12.58 -0.41
C LEU A 4 -12.87 13.67 -0.98
N PRO A 5 -12.73 14.04 -2.26
CA PRO A 5 -13.74 14.84 -2.95
C PRO A 5 -15.11 14.18 -2.86
N ALA A 6 -16.18 14.97 -2.65
CA ALA A 6 -17.53 14.45 -2.43
C ALA A 6 -18.06 13.59 -3.59
N ASP A 7 -17.68 13.94 -4.83
CA ASP A 7 -18.07 13.17 -6.02
C ASP A 7 -17.39 11.79 -6.06
N LEU A 8 -16.19 11.65 -5.51
CA LEU A 8 -15.48 10.38 -5.39
C LEU A 8 -16.00 9.57 -4.22
N GLU A 9 -16.23 10.23 -3.07
CA GLU A 9 -16.77 9.60 -1.88
C GLU A 9 -18.13 8.94 -2.16
N SER A 10 -19.04 9.64 -2.86
CA SER A 10 -20.35 9.11 -3.24
C SER A 10 -20.33 7.88 -4.15
N LYS A 11 -19.18 7.56 -4.78
CA LYS A 11 -19.02 6.42 -5.69
C LYS A 11 -18.40 5.20 -5.01
N LEU A 12 -17.97 5.32 -3.75
CA LEU A 12 -17.21 4.30 -3.04
C LEU A 12 -17.95 3.85 -1.77
N SER A 13 -17.79 2.58 -1.42
CA SER A 13 -18.14 2.06 -0.09
C SER A 13 -16.86 1.80 0.72
N VAL A 14 -16.93 2.02 2.03
CA VAL A 14 -15.77 1.89 2.93
C VAL A 14 -16.00 0.75 3.91
N PHE A 15 -15.02 -0.13 4.00
CA PHE A 15 -14.91 -1.10 5.08
C PHE A 15 -13.69 -0.75 5.95
N THR A 16 -13.92 -0.61 7.24
CA THR A 16 -12.89 -0.22 8.22
C THR A 16 -12.63 -1.37 9.18
N HIS A 17 -11.36 -1.72 9.36
CA HIS A 17 -10.96 -2.76 10.31
C HIS A 17 -9.56 -2.52 10.89
N PRO A 18 -9.24 -3.07 12.08
CA PRO A 18 -7.89 -3.06 12.61
C PRO A 18 -6.98 -4.01 11.82
N ALA A 19 -5.71 -3.67 11.69
CA ALA A 19 -4.66 -4.51 11.13
C ALA A 19 -3.73 -5.02 12.24
N ASP A 20 -3.07 -6.15 12.00
CA ASP A 20 -2.13 -6.79 12.93
C ASP A 20 -0.97 -5.87 13.37
N SER A 21 -0.70 -4.83 12.58
CA SER A 21 0.30 -3.79 12.86
C SER A 21 -0.16 -2.74 13.89
N GLY A 22 -1.36 -2.86 14.46
CA GLY A 22 -1.97 -1.87 15.35
C GLY A 22 -2.57 -0.65 14.64
N ASN A 23 -2.45 -0.58 13.32
CA ASN A 23 -3.07 0.46 12.49
C ASN A 23 -4.54 0.13 12.20
N THR A 24 -5.30 1.14 11.81
CA THR A 24 -6.63 0.94 11.20
C THR A 24 -6.52 1.05 9.69
N LEU A 25 -7.22 0.19 8.95
CA LEU A 25 -7.30 0.26 7.49
C LEU A 25 -8.69 0.72 7.06
N HIS A 26 -8.72 1.77 6.24
CA HIS A 26 -9.89 2.13 5.44
C HIS A 26 -9.75 1.53 4.06
N CYS A 27 -10.55 0.52 3.74
CA CYS A 27 -10.58 -0.13 2.44
C CYS A 27 -11.76 0.43 1.62
N TYR A 28 -11.47 0.99 0.44
CA TYR A 28 -12.45 1.62 -0.44
C TYR A 28 -12.77 0.69 -1.61
N PHE A 29 -14.06 0.43 -1.82
CA PHE A 29 -14.57 -0.52 -2.80
C PHE A 29 -15.57 0.11 -3.75
N CYS A 30 -15.64 -0.44 -4.96
CA CYS A 30 -16.75 -0.18 -5.87
C CYS A 30 -18.01 -0.91 -5.35
N PRO A 31 -19.12 -0.22 -5.03
CA PRO A 31 -20.34 -0.85 -4.53
C PRO A 31 -21.04 -1.73 -5.56
N LYS A 32 -20.74 -1.56 -6.86
CA LYS A 32 -21.38 -2.30 -7.94
C LYS A 32 -20.76 -3.68 -8.17
N CYS A 33 -19.42 -3.76 -8.16
CA CYS A 33 -18.69 -5.00 -8.47
C CYS A 33 -17.90 -5.58 -7.28
N GLY A 34 -17.83 -4.87 -6.15
CA GLY A 34 -17.12 -5.32 -4.95
C GLY A 34 -15.59 -5.25 -5.03
N VAL A 35 -15.01 -4.74 -6.12
CA VAL A 35 -13.55 -4.60 -6.26
C VAL A 35 -13.02 -3.54 -5.30
N ARG A 36 -11.98 -3.88 -4.54
CA ARG A 36 -11.20 -2.92 -3.75
C ARG A 36 -10.38 -2.04 -4.70
N VAL A 37 -10.64 -0.74 -4.70
CA VAL A 37 -9.92 0.22 -5.54
C VAL A 37 -8.62 0.64 -4.86
N PHE A 38 -8.67 0.97 -3.57
CA PHE A 38 -7.50 1.29 -2.78
C PHE A 38 -7.76 1.08 -1.29
N HIS A 39 -6.70 1.14 -0.47
CA HIS A 39 -6.82 1.28 0.97
C HIS A 39 -5.84 2.31 1.53
N ALA A 40 -6.22 2.91 2.64
CA ALA A 40 -5.42 3.89 3.38
C ALA A 40 -5.26 3.45 4.83
N GLY A 41 -4.05 3.57 5.36
CA GLY A 41 -3.75 3.25 6.74
C GLY A 41 -3.85 4.48 7.65
N VAL A 42 -4.50 4.31 8.79
CA VAL A 42 -4.54 5.27 9.89
C VAL A 42 -3.62 4.75 10.99
N LEU A 43 -2.69 5.58 11.43
CA LEU A 43 -1.78 5.32 12.53
C LEU A 43 -2.53 5.35 13.87
N PRO A 44 -1.97 4.77 14.95
CA PRO A 44 -2.63 4.76 16.26
C PRO A 44 -2.94 6.14 16.84
N ASP A 45 -2.20 7.18 16.41
CA ASP A 45 -2.42 8.58 16.79
C ASP A 45 -3.55 9.26 15.99
N GLY A 46 -4.21 8.52 15.09
CA GLY A 46 -5.29 9.01 14.23
C GLY A 46 -4.81 9.69 12.94
N SER A 47 -3.49 9.84 12.73
CA SER A 47 -2.95 10.42 11.51
C SER A 47 -2.96 9.42 10.35
N MET A 48 -3.09 9.92 9.12
CA MET A 48 -3.07 9.07 7.93
C MET A 48 -1.64 8.80 7.49
N ARG A 49 -1.37 7.58 7.00
CA ARG A 49 -0.11 7.27 6.31
C ARG A 49 0.09 8.20 5.11
N PRO A 50 1.34 8.55 4.77
CA PRO A 50 1.64 9.46 3.66
C PRO A 50 1.38 8.83 2.27
N ALA A 51 1.00 7.56 2.22
CA ALA A 51 0.70 6.84 0.98
C ALA A 51 -0.57 5.99 1.12
N VAL A 52 -1.18 5.71 -0.04
CA VAL A 52 -2.29 4.75 -0.19
C VAL A 52 -1.85 3.61 -1.09
N ALA A 53 -2.44 2.43 -0.88
CA ALA A 53 -2.19 1.27 -1.72
C ALA A 53 -3.33 1.09 -2.71
N ILE A 54 -3.03 1.24 -4.00
CA ILE A 54 -4.01 1.18 -5.09
C ILE A 54 -3.99 -0.22 -5.72
N LYS A 55 -5.16 -0.74 -6.11
CA LYS A 55 -5.27 -1.96 -6.90
C LYS A 55 -4.75 -1.69 -8.32
N ALA A 56 -3.48 -2.02 -8.55
CA ALA A 56 -2.80 -1.88 -9.84
C ALA A 56 -3.62 -2.35 -11.05
N GLY A 57 -4.24 -3.53 -10.97
CA GLY A 57 -5.06 -4.08 -12.06
C GLY A 57 -6.39 -3.36 -12.33
N ALA A 58 -6.69 -2.27 -11.62
CA ALA A 58 -7.81 -1.38 -11.93
C ALA A 58 -7.36 -0.11 -12.69
N ILE A 59 -6.08 -0.04 -13.08
CA ILE A 59 -5.48 1.09 -13.79
C ILE A 59 -5.18 0.64 -15.23
N ASP A 60 -5.90 1.22 -16.18
CA ASP A 60 -5.83 0.81 -17.59
C ASP A 60 -4.66 1.44 -18.35
N CYS A 61 -4.25 2.66 -17.96
CA CYS A 61 -3.22 3.42 -18.66
C CYS A 61 -2.36 4.25 -17.69
N GLY A 62 -1.20 4.69 -18.16
CA GLY A 62 -0.28 5.54 -17.39
C GLY A 62 0.68 4.80 -16.45
N ILE A 63 0.71 3.46 -16.50
CA ILE A 63 1.70 2.66 -15.79
C ILE A 63 2.52 1.83 -16.79
N ASP A 64 3.83 2.06 -16.79
CA ASP A 64 4.80 1.19 -17.42
C ASP A 64 5.56 0.42 -16.34
N TRP A 65 5.15 -0.83 -16.11
CA TRP A 65 5.74 -1.70 -15.09
C TRP A 65 7.22 -2.02 -15.36
N LYS A 66 7.65 -1.99 -16.63
CA LYS A 66 9.04 -2.31 -16.99
C LYS A 66 9.95 -1.15 -16.64
N GLU A 67 9.56 0.06 -17.02
CA GLU A 67 10.33 1.27 -16.73
C GLU A 67 10.29 1.63 -15.25
N MET A 68 9.16 1.44 -14.58
CA MET A 68 8.99 1.80 -13.16
C MET A 68 9.73 0.87 -12.19
N LYS A 69 10.14 -0.34 -12.61
CA LYS A 69 10.86 -1.34 -11.80
C LYS A 69 10.23 -1.49 -10.39
N PRO A 70 8.98 -1.97 -10.29
CA PRO A 70 8.28 -2.05 -9.02
C PRO A 70 9.00 -2.98 -8.04
N ARG A 71 8.92 -2.64 -6.75
CA ARG A 71 9.43 -3.49 -5.67
C ARG A 71 8.36 -4.45 -5.20
N HIS A 72 8.71 -5.71 -5.04
CA HIS A 72 7.84 -6.76 -4.55
C HIS A 72 8.06 -6.98 -3.06
N ILE A 73 7.00 -6.86 -2.27
CA ILE A 73 7.00 -7.10 -0.83
C ILE A 73 6.22 -8.38 -0.51
N TYR A 74 6.48 -8.96 0.66
CA TYR A 74 5.88 -10.22 1.11
C TYR A 74 6.17 -11.42 0.20
N THR A 75 7.35 -11.46 -0.42
CA THR A 75 7.71 -12.49 -1.40
C THR A 75 7.88 -13.90 -0.82
N ARG A 76 8.00 -14.04 0.50
CA ARG A 76 8.03 -15.35 1.19
C ARG A 76 6.77 -16.19 0.91
N SER A 77 5.66 -15.53 0.61
CA SER A 77 4.36 -16.15 0.30
C SER A 77 3.94 -15.89 -1.15
N ALA A 78 4.89 -15.62 -2.04
CA ALA A 78 4.60 -15.48 -3.45
C ALA A 78 4.02 -16.79 -4.01
N VAL A 79 2.91 -16.69 -4.75
CA VAL A 79 2.22 -17.83 -5.37
C VAL A 79 2.49 -17.92 -6.88
N MET A 80 3.32 -17.03 -7.40
CA MET A 80 3.77 -17.00 -8.79
C MET A 80 5.26 -16.67 -8.82
N GLU A 81 5.92 -17.04 -9.93
CA GLU A 81 7.30 -16.65 -10.19
C GLU A 81 7.42 -15.13 -10.28
N LEU A 82 8.43 -14.58 -9.61
CA LEU A 82 8.74 -13.15 -9.63
C LEU A 82 9.95 -12.92 -10.52
N PRO A 83 9.97 -11.86 -11.34
CA PRO A 83 11.13 -11.55 -12.17
C PRO A 83 12.37 -11.28 -11.31
N GLU A 84 13.48 -11.98 -11.58
CA GLU A 84 14.73 -11.87 -10.81
C GLU A 84 15.31 -10.45 -10.78
N GLN A 85 15.06 -9.69 -11.83
CA GLN A 85 15.56 -8.32 -11.98
C GLN A 85 14.79 -7.28 -11.14
N TRP A 86 13.74 -7.68 -10.42
CA TRP A 86 12.94 -6.78 -9.59
C TRP A 86 13.30 -6.93 -8.12
N ASP A 87 13.37 -5.81 -7.39
CA ASP A 87 13.69 -5.82 -5.97
C ASP A 87 12.59 -6.58 -5.20
N CYS A 88 13.00 -7.65 -4.51
CA CYS A 88 12.10 -8.54 -3.78
C CYS A 88 12.43 -8.54 -2.28
N TYR A 89 11.39 -8.43 -1.45
CA TYR A 89 11.49 -8.45 0.00
C TYR A 89 10.50 -9.47 0.58
N GLU A 90 10.99 -10.36 1.44
CA GLU A 90 10.16 -11.38 2.10
C GLU A 90 9.06 -10.79 3.01
N THR A 91 9.20 -9.51 3.40
CA THR A 91 8.27 -8.76 4.23
C THR A 91 8.10 -7.33 3.67
N MET A 92 7.84 -6.31 4.50
CA MET A 92 7.86 -4.92 4.05
C MET A 92 9.27 -4.50 3.61
N ALA A 93 9.35 -3.68 2.57
CA ALA A 93 10.60 -3.04 2.17
C ALA A 93 11.03 -1.98 3.21
N PRO A 94 12.34 -1.83 3.47
CA PRO A 94 12.86 -0.68 4.23
C PRO A 94 12.40 0.64 3.61
N ALA A 95 11.98 1.60 4.45
CA ALA A 95 11.54 2.93 4.03
C ALA A 95 10.42 2.95 2.96
N LEU A 96 9.52 1.95 2.96
CA LEU A 96 8.40 1.86 2.00
C LEU A 96 7.57 3.15 1.88
N TYR A 97 7.44 3.89 2.98
CA TYR A 97 6.63 5.11 3.07
C TYR A 97 7.47 6.40 3.16
N GLY A 98 8.78 6.33 2.91
CA GLY A 98 9.74 7.34 3.35
C GLY A 98 10.02 7.26 4.85
N PRO A 99 10.90 8.12 5.42
CA PRO A 99 11.09 8.19 6.86
C PRO A 99 9.78 8.61 7.52
N ALA A 100 9.34 7.86 8.54
CA ALA A 100 8.28 8.34 9.42
C ALA A 100 8.74 9.62 10.13
N PRO A 101 7.84 10.52 10.57
CA PRO A 101 8.22 11.61 11.45
C PRO A 101 8.95 11.06 12.69
N GLY A 102 10.25 11.32 12.81
CA GLY A 102 11.11 10.81 13.88
C GLY A 102 11.85 9.49 13.61
N ASP A 103 11.82 8.97 12.38
CA ASP A 103 12.59 7.78 11.97
C ASP A 103 13.81 8.21 11.12
N ASP A 104 15.02 7.98 11.63
CA ASP A 104 16.29 8.38 10.99
C ASP A 104 16.61 7.59 9.71
N GLY A 105 15.69 6.75 9.22
CA GLY A 105 15.84 5.97 7.98
C GLY A 105 16.94 4.92 8.02
N LYS A 106 17.60 4.73 9.17
CA LYS A 106 18.59 3.68 9.39
C LYS A 106 17.87 2.39 9.74
N GLY A 107 17.38 1.70 8.70
CA GLY A 107 17.07 0.28 8.83
C GLY A 107 18.28 -0.43 9.40
N LYS A 108 18.13 -1.10 10.56
CA LYS A 108 19.20 -1.92 11.12
C LYS A 108 19.58 -2.96 10.06
N LYS A 109 20.78 -2.83 9.49
CA LYS A 109 21.42 -3.92 8.76
C LYS A 109 21.42 -5.12 9.71
N LYS A 110 20.87 -6.24 9.24
CA LYS A 110 21.03 -7.53 9.91
C LYS A 110 22.53 -7.81 9.84
N GLU A 111 23.23 -7.73 10.97
CA GLU A 111 24.58 -8.28 11.10
C GLU A 111 24.48 -9.80 10.91
N GLU A 112 25.42 -10.30 10.11
CA GLU A 112 25.59 -11.70 9.73
C GLU A 112 26.14 -12.53 10.89
#